data_AF-A0A2R6BGX1-F1
#
_entry.id   AF-A0A2R6BGX1-F1
#
_cell.length_a   1.000
_cell.length_b   1.000
_cell.length_c   1.000
_cell.angle_alpha   90.00
_cell.angle_beta   90.00
_cell.angle_gamma   90.00
#
_symmetry.space_group_name_H-M   'P 1'
#
loop_
_entity.id
_entity.type
_entity.pdbx_description
1 polymer ?
#
loop_
_entity_poly.entity_id
_entity_poly.type
_entity_poly.pdbx_seq_one_letter_code
_entity_poly.pdbx_strand_id
1 'polypeptide(L)'
;MVEFKIVVSYPDGKAETVIAKDKVATQLIGMKIGDVFDGSLIEKPGFEMVITGGSDSAGFPMVPFIQGGGLIRVLLRDKNGIARRVYRRGSLITESIVQINVKAKKKVEPNGN
;
A
#
# COMPACT_ATOMS: atom_id res chain seq x y z
N MET A 1 10.77 15.74 5.45
CA MET A 1 9.29 15.71 5.52
C MET A 1 8.86 14.59 4.59
N VAL A 2 8.27 13.53 5.13
CA VAL A 2 7.83 12.39 4.31
C VAL A 2 6.41 12.66 3.87
N GLU A 3 6.19 12.68 2.57
CA GLU A 3 4.86 12.83 1.97
C GLU A 3 4.53 11.55 1.19
N PHE A 4 3.34 11.00 1.42
CA PHE A 4 2.85 9.85 0.65
C PHE A 4 1.64 10.24 -0.19
N LYS A 5 1.64 9.80 -1.43
CA LYS A 5 0.45 9.79 -2.29
C LYS A 5 -0.32 8.50 -2.04
N ILE A 6 -1.49 8.61 -1.44
CA ILE A 6 -2.36 7.46 -1.15
C ILE A 6 -3.42 7.39 -2.23
N VAL A 7 -3.41 6.31 -3.00
CA VAL A 7 -4.44 6.04 -4.00
C VAL A 7 -5.47 5.10 -3.38
N VAL A 8 -6.67 5.63 -3.15
CA VAL A 8 -7.80 4.91 -2.58
C VAL A 8 -8.67 4.37 -3.70
N SER A 9 -8.79 3.05 -3.79
CA SER A 9 -9.72 2.39 -4.71
C SER A 9 -10.99 1.97 -3.97
N TYR A 10 -12.13 2.52 -4.41
CA TYR A 10 -13.45 2.18 -3.87
C TYR A 10 -14.08 0.99 -4.61
N PRO A 11 -14.98 0.24 -3.95
CA PRO A 11 -15.74 -0.84 -4.59
C PRO A 11 -16.54 -0.40 -5.81
N ASP A 12 -16.96 0.87 -5.85
CA ASP A 12 -17.76 1.45 -6.94
C ASP A 12 -16.92 1.74 -8.21
N GLY A 13 -15.66 1.32 -8.25
CA GLY A 13 -14.75 1.51 -9.38
C GLY A 13 -14.09 2.88 -9.46
N LYS A 14 -14.42 3.79 -8.53
CA LYS A 14 -13.78 5.10 -8.42
C LYS A 14 -12.45 4.99 -7.69
N ALA A 15 -11.47 5.80 -8.11
CA ALA A 15 -10.20 5.97 -7.43
C ALA A 15 -9.96 7.45 -7.11
N GLU A 16 -9.51 7.72 -5.89
CA GLU A 16 -9.15 9.06 -5.43
C GLU A 16 -7.71 9.08 -4.95
N THR A 17 -7.02 10.21 -5.14
CA THR A 17 -5.67 10.41 -4.62
C THR A 17 -5.71 11.38 -3.46
N VAL A 18 -5.17 10.96 -2.32
CA VAL A 18 -5.06 11.77 -1.10
C VAL A 18 -3.58 11.96 -0.79
N ILE A 19 -3.19 13.18 -0.41
CA ILE A 19 -1.82 13.49 -0.01
C ILE A 19 -1.76 13.41 1.51
N ALA A 20 -1.04 12.41 2.04
CA ALA A 20 -0.78 12.28 3.46
C ALA A 20 0.54 12.98 3.82
N LYS A 21 0.47 13.91 4.78
CA LYS A 21 1.63 14.68 5.27
C LYS A 21 1.92 14.35 6.74
N ASP A 22 3.19 14.44 7.11
CA ASP A 22 3.73 14.42 8.48
C ASP A 22 3.18 13.34 9.40
N LYS A 23 2.15 13.65 10.18
CA LYS A 23 1.61 12.77 11.23
C LYS A 23 1.00 11.51 10.63
N VAL A 24 0.20 11.67 9.57
CA VAL A 24 -0.44 10.53 8.89
C VAL A 24 0.63 9.68 8.20
N ALA A 25 1.63 10.32 7.59
CA ALA A 25 2.73 9.61 6.96
C ALA A 25 3.53 8.77 7.98
N THR A 26 3.84 9.35 9.13
CA THR A 26 4.59 8.67 10.20
C THR A 26 3.83 7.45 10.74
N GLN A 27 2.50 7.51 10.82
CA GLN A 27 1.66 6.39 11.25
C GLN A 27 1.59 5.24 10.24
N LEU A 28 1.76 5.53 8.95
CA LEU A 28 1.77 4.51 7.89
C LEU A 28 3.13 3.81 7.75
N ILE A 29 4.21 4.45 8.21
CA ILE A 29 5.55 3.83 8.22
C ILE A 29 5.55 2.66 9.19
N GLY A 30 6.11 1.53 8.75
CA GLY A 30 6.14 0.29 9.52
C GLY A 30 4.93 -0.62 9.29
N MET A 31 3.88 -0.16 8.62
CA MET A 31 2.81 -1.02 8.14
C MET A 31 3.27 -1.88 6.96
N LYS A 32 2.59 -3.01 6.74
CA LYS A 32 2.86 -3.96 5.65
C LYS A 32 1.71 -4.03 4.66
N ILE A 33 2.02 -4.49 3.46
CA ILE A 33 0.97 -4.90 2.50
C ILE A 33 0.12 -6.00 3.14
N GLY A 34 -1.20 -5.82 3.12
CA GLY A 34 -2.19 -6.68 3.75
C GLY A 34 -2.76 -6.11 5.05
N ASP A 35 -2.06 -5.15 5.68
CA ASP A 35 -2.54 -4.52 6.89
C ASP A 35 -3.74 -3.62 6.61
N VAL A 36 -4.58 -3.49 7.64
CA VAL A 36 -5.82 -2.70 7.61
C VAL A 36 -5.67 -1.53 8.58
N PHE A 37 -6.09 -0.34 8.15
CA PHE A 37 -6.17 0.84 9.00
C PHE A 37 -7.53 1.54 8.83
N ASP A 38 -7.90 2.34 9.83
CA ASP A 38 -9.14 3.12 9.78
C ASP A 38 -8.99 4.29 8.80
N GLY A 39 -9.93 4.43 7.85
CA GLY A 39 -9.95 5.51 6.87
C GLY A 39 -10.03 6.91 7.49
N SER A 40 -10.37 7.03 8.78
CA SER A 40 -10.29 8.27 9.55
C SER A 40 -8.90 8.90 9.53
N LEU A 41 -7.84 8.10 9.38
CA LEU A 41 -6.45 8.57 9.25
C LEU A 41 -6.20 9.41 7.99
N ILE A 42 -7.00 9.19 6.94
CA ILE A 42 -6.88 9.88 5.64
C ILE A 42 -8.13 10.71 5.33
N GLU A 43 -8.84 11.16 6.38
CA GLU A 43 -10.07 11.97 6.28
C GLU A 43 -11.21 11.28 5.49
N LYS A 44 -11.21 9.94 5.47
CA LYS A 44 -12.27 9.11 4.85
C LYS A 44 -12.95 8.23 5.92
N PRO A 45 -13.71 8.82 6.85
CA PRO A 45 -14.39 8.08 7.90
C PRO A 45 -15.42 7.10 7.32
N GLY A 46 -15.64 5.97 8.01
CA GLY A 46 -16.63 4.95 7.63
C GLY A 46 -16.11 3.84 6.69
N PHE A 47 -14.85 3.89 6.27
CA PHE A 47 -14.21 2.83 5.49
C PHE A 47 -12.99 2.26 6.21
N GLU A 48 -12.82 0.95 6.10
CA GLU A 48 -11.57 0.30 6.43
C GLU A 48 -10.68 0.25 5.19
N MET A 49 -9.43 0.68 5.33
CA MET A 49 -8.49 0.76 4.22
C MET A 49 -7.50 -0.39 4.33
N VAL A 50 -7.43 -1.21 3.28
CA VAL A 50 -6.47 -2.32 3.19
C VAL A 50 -5.30 -1.91 2.29
N ILE A 51 -4.08 -2.02 2.79
CA ILE A 51 -2.87 -1.76 2.00
C ILE A 51 -2.69 -2.91 1.00
N THR A 52 -2.67 -2.59 -0.29
CA THR A 52 -2.54 -3.59 -1.36
C THR A 52 -1.17 -3.55 -2.03
N GLY A 53 -0.46 -2.44 -1.94
CA GLY A 53 0.85 -2.27 -2.56
C GLY A 53 1.30 -0.82 -2.54
N GLY A 54 2.35 -0.55 -3.31
CA GLY A 54 2.91 0.79 -3.44
C GLY A 54 4.09 0.81 -4.38
N SER A 55 4.63 2.01 -4.58
CA SER A 55 5.75 2.28 -5.45
C SER A 55 6.76 3.17 -4.75
N ASP A 56 8.02 2.80 -4.92
CA ASP A 56 9.16 3.55 -4.42
C ASP A 56 9.47 4.78 -5.28
N SER A 57 10.29 5.70 -4.77
CA SER A 57 10.77 6.87 -5.52
C SER A 57 11.48 6.51 -6.84
N ALA A 58 12.18 5.38 -6.89
CA ALA A 58 12.80 4.85 -8.11
C ALA A 58 11.83 4.07 -9.03
N GLY A 59 10.53 4.02 -8.70
CA GLY A 59 9.51 3.31 -9.48
C GLY A 59 9.48 1.80 -9.27
N PHE A 60 10.20 1.27 -8.27
CA PHE A 60 10.13 -0.15 -7.96
C PHE A 60 8.84 -0.50 -7.22
N PRO A 61 8.09 -1.53 -7.68
CA PRO A 61 6.87 -1.94 -7.01
C PRO A 61 7.18 -2.73 -5.74
N MET A 62 6.34 -2.53 -4.73
CA MET A 62 6.33 -3.37 -3.53
C MET A 62 5.70 -4.73 -3.79
N VAL A 63 6.16 -5.76 -3.07
CA VAL A 63 5.65 -7.13 -3.20
C VAL A 63 5.31 -7.71 -1.82
N PRO A 64 4.11 -8.27 -1.62
CA PRO A 64 3.66 -8.78 -0.30
C PRO A 64 4.47 -9.96 0.22
N PHE A 65 4.98 -10.82 -0.67
CA PHE A 65 5.73 -12.04 -0.30
C PHE A 65 7.12 -11.73 0.28
N ILE A 66 7.69 -10.57 -0.01
CA ILE A 66 9.04 -10.19 0.43
C ILE A 66 8.92 -9.44 1.75
N GLN A 67 9.49 -9.96 2.82
CA GLN A 67 9.48 -9.28 4.11
C GLN A 67 10.51 -8.14 4.18
N GLY A 68 10.18 -7.10 4.93
CA GLY A 68 11.03 -5.92 5.14
C GLY A 68 10.80 -4.81 4.11
N GLY A 69 11.60 -3.75 4.19
CA GLY A 69 11.48 -2.55 3.33
C GLY A 69 12.61 -2.40 2.31
N GLY A 70 13.49 -3.40 2.20
CA GLY A 70 14.66 -3.37 1.33
C GLY A 70 14.32 -3.60 -0.14
N LEU A 71 15.22 -3.14 -1.01
CA LEU A 71 15.23 -3.52 -2.42
C LEU A 71 16.00 -4.83 -2.56
N ILE A 72 15.34 -5.86 -3.11
CA ILE A 72 15.97 -7.16 -3.34
C ILE A 72 15.86 -7.59 -4.80
N ARG A 73 16.80 -8.41 -5.24
CA ARG A 73 16.82 -8.97 -6.58
C ARG A 73 16.21 -10.36 -6.55
N VAL A 74 15.05 -10.53 -7.19
CA VAL A 74 14.31 -11.79 -7.24
C VAL A 74 14.29 -12.34 -8.66
N LEU A 75 14.39 -13.67 -8.78
CA LEU A 75 14.18 -14.35 -10.05
C LEU A 75 12.68 -14.55 -10.25
N LEU A 76 12.08 -13.79 -11.16
CA LEU A 76 10.67 -13.97 -11.54
C LEU A 76 10.60 -14.73 -12.84
N ARG A 77 9.73 -15.72 -12.88
CA ARG A 77 9.37 -16.45 -14.09
C ARG A 77 8.08 -15.86 -14.64
N ASP A 78 8.12 -15.44 -15.90
CA ASP A 78 6.95 -14.95 -16.61
C ASP A 78 6.04 -16.13 -17.02
N LYS A 79 4.79 -15.84 -17.41
CA LYS A 79 3.82 -16.83 -17.89
C LYS A 79 4.34 -17.64 -19.10
N ASN A 80 5.23 -17.03 -19.88
CA ASN A 80 5.90 -17.66 -21.03
C ASN A 80 7.12 -18.52 -20.64
N GLY A 81 7.36 -18.74 -19.35
CA GLY A 81 8.45 -19.60 -18.86
C GLY A 81 9.83 -18.94 -18.81
N ILE A 82 9.97 -17.68 -19.24
CA ILE A 82 11.23 -16.93 -19.21
C ILE A 82 11.51 -16.44 -17.78
N ALA A 83 12.65 -16.81 -17.23
CA ALA A 83 13.09 -16.35 -15.91
C ALA A 83 13.98 -15.10 -16.05
N ARG A 84 13.62 -14.01 -15.37
CA ARG A 84 14.38 -12.75 -15.34
C ARG A 84 14.64 -12.33 -13.90
N ARG A 85 15.88 -11.92 -13.62
CA ARG A 85 16.24 -11.32 -12.32
C ARG A 85 15.82 -9.85 -12.32
N VAL A 86 14.81 -9.51 -11.53
CA VAL A 86 14.29 -8.14 -11.41
C VAL A 86 14.40 -7.64 -9.98
N TYR A 87 14.49 -6.33 -9.81
CA TYR A 87 14.43 -5.70 -8.50
C TYR A 87 12.99 -5.51 -8.05
N ARG A 88 12.74 -5.79 -6.78
CA ARG A 88 11.45 -5.62 -6.11
C ARG A 88 11.67 -5.08 -4.71
N ARG A 89 10.72 -4.27 -4.25
CA ARG A 89 10.72 -3.76 -2.88
C ARG A 89 9.92 -4.71 -1.99
N GLY A 90 10.34 -4.83 -0.72
CA GLY A 90 9.61 -5.60 0.26
C GLY A 90 8.24 -5.02 0.62
N SER A 91 7.51 -5.72 1.47
CA SER A 91 6.12 -5.42 1.84
C SER A 91 5.99 -4.31 2.89
N LEU A 92 7.07 -3.93 3.58
CA LEU A 92 7.08 -2.90 4.62
C LEU A 92 7.12 -1.51 4.00
N ILE A 93 6.27 -0.61 4.52
CA ILE A 93 6.29 0.81 4.14
C ILE A 93 7.45 1.51 4.86
N THR A 94 8.34 2.09 4.06
CA THR A 94 9.50 2.88 4.49
C THR A 94 9.41 4.31 3.96
N GLU A 95 10.25 5.20 4.47
CA GLU A 95 10.32 6.61 4.07
C GLU A 95 10.64 6.85 2.59
N SER A 96 11.24 5.86 1.91
CA SER A 96 11.56 5.96 0.49
C SER A 96 10.34 5.81 -0.44
N ILE A 97 9.24 5.30 0.09
CA ILE A 97 8.00 5.07 -0.66
C ILE A 97 7.38 6.41 -1.02
N VAL A 98 6.84 6.52 -2.24
CA VAL A 98 6.19 7.74 -2.71
C VAL A 98 4.68 7.54 -2.84
N GLN A 99 4.27 6.34 -3.28
CA GLN A 99 2.87 6.01 -3.49
C GLN A 99 2.46 4.76 -2.73
N ILE A 100 1.30 4.80 -2.08
CA ILE A 100 0.67 3.67 -1.41
C ILE A 100 -0.70 3.44 -2.06
N ASN A 101 -0.99 2.19 -2.41
CA ASN A 101 -2.27 1.79 -2.98
C ASN A 101 -3.11 1.10 -1.91
N VAL A 102 -4.30 1.63 -1.67
CA VAL A 102 -5.23 1.11 -0.67
C VAL A 102 -6.58 0.78 -1.29
N LYS A 103 -7.21 -0.26 -0.76
CA LYS A 103 -8.55 -0.68 -1.15
C LYS A 103 -9.52 -0.39 0.00
N ALA A 104 -10.57 0.37 -0.28
CA ALA A 104 -11.63 0.63 0.68
C ALA A 104 -12.55 -0.60 0.82
N LYS A 105 -12.73 -1.08 2.05
CA LYS A 105 -13.79 -2.00 2.44
C LYS A 105 -14.82 -1.21 3.25
N LYS A 106 -16.11 -1.35 2.92
CA LYS A 106 -17.20 -0.77 3.71
C LYS A 106 -17.14 -1.41 5.11
N LYS A 107 -17.11 -0.58 6.15
CA LYS A 107 -17.25 -1.05 7.54
C LYS A 107 -18.66 -1.63 7.65
N VAL A 108 -18.76 -2.95 7.66
CA VAL A 108 -20.05 -3.62 7.91
C VAL A 108 -20.30 -3.41 9.40
N GLU A 109 -21.27 -2.57 9.75
CA GLU A 109 -21.77 -2.53 11.12
C GLU A 109 -22.14 -3.97 11.49
N PRO A 110 -21.61 -4.53 12.59
CA PRO A 110 -22.00 -5.86 13.01
C PRO A 110 -23.50 -5.81 13.27
N ASN A 111 -24.27 -6.58 12.52
CA ASN A 111 -25.69 -6.80 12.75
C ASN A 111 -25.88 -7.09 14.24
N GLY A 112 -26.53 -6.17 14.94
CA GLY A 112 -27.02 -6.42 16.28
C GLY A 112 -28.01 -7.58 16.23
N ASN A 113 -27.65 -8.66 16.90
CA ASN A 113 -28.59 -9.65 17.42
C ASN A 113 -28.63 -9.51 18.94
#